data_AF-A0A9W8PBF0-F1
#
_entry.id   AF-A0A9W8PBF0-F1
#
_cell.length_a   1.000
_cell.length_b   1.000
_cell.length_c   1.000
_cell.angle_alpha   90.00
_cell.angle_beta   90.00
_cell.angle_gamma   90.00
#
_symmetry.space_group_name_H-M   'P 1'
#
loop_
_entity.id
_entity.type
_entity.pdbx_description
1 polymer ?
#
loop_
_entity_poly.entity_id
_entity_poly.type
_entity_poly.pdbx_seq_one_letter_code
_entity_poly.pdbx_strand_id
1 'polypeptide(L)'
;MSVKVHTHGSNRERSHQTEKKVVFKGVFDSPFRIHWPSISVNLQNLVLAQVLSLLNGVSDYQRTRLQLLKKRKREQSEKARPRKKKRETETKTNGLENSSTTTAANSGSSFTSTDMQTDITFPDPPAILAHLTTGINQVTKRLEVLVRTRRGGIVDQDTHPIGIRIVLVCRADVNPPMLIDHVPHLVAAYNSTKPPDPILLVSLPQGAELTLSEVMGIRRVAVMAINSDAPALSSLLSLVTSVPILTASWLATEVAVAELKRSTPIIPTHIKQLRTTTPKDMKVAKGQRASGRAAAKEKKKEKSKPVIK
;
A
#
# COMPACT_ATOMS: atom_id res chain seq x y z
N MET A 1 17.59 -26.40 10.19
CA MET A 1 16.76 -26.18 8.99
C MET A 1 15.29 -26.30 9.37
N SER A 2 14.53 -25.21 9.42
CA SER A 2 13.10 -25.26 9.76
C SER A 2 12.26 -25.52 8.51
N VAL A 3 11.51 -26.62 8.45
CA VAL A 3 10.56 -26.91 7.36
C VAL A 3 9.38 -25.95 7.45
N LYS A 4 9.30 -24.96 6.55
CA LYS A 4 8.12 -24.08 6.42
C LYS A 4 7.06 -24.74 5.55
N VAL A 5 6.03 -25.27 6.18
CA VAL A 5 4.87 -25.87 5.51
C VAL A 5 3.96 -24.76 4.99
N HIS A 6 3.84 -24.63 3.66
CA HIS A 6 2.89 -23.70 3.04
C HIS A 6 1.60 -24.45 2.71
N THR A 7 0.62 -24.40 3.62
CA THR A 7 -0.72 -24.95 3.40
C THR A 7 -1.68 -23.83 2.99
N HIS A 8 -1.68 -23.48 1.71
CA HIS A 8 -2.83 -22.76 1.15
C HIS A 8 -3.92 -23.78 0.85
N GLY A 9 -4.80 -24.02 1.83
CA GLY A 9 -6.03 -24.74 1.61
C GLY A 9 -6.85 -23.98 0.57
N SER A 10 -7.12 -24.61 -0.57
CA SER A 10 -8.01 -24.03 -1.56
C SER A 10 -9.45 -24.23 -1.08
N ASN A 11 -10.29 -23.18 -1.10
CA ASN A 11 -11.75 -23.31 -0.92
C ASN A 11 -12.42 -24.24 -1.95
N ARG A 12 -11.66 -24.78 -2.90
CA ARG A 12 -12.09 -25.75 -3.91
C ARG A 12 -11.84 -27.21 -3.51
N GLU A 13 -11.21 -27.47 -2.37
CA GLU A 13 -10.94 -28.83 -1.90
C GLU A 13 -12.23 -29.47 -1.39
N ARG A 14 -12.75 -30.44 -2.16
CA ARG A 14 -13.93 -31.23 -1.79
C ARG A 14 -13.53 -32.41 -0.90
N SER A 15 -14.41 -32.78 0.03
CA SER A 15 -14.24 -33.84 1.04
C SER A 15 -14.18 -35.27 0.49
N HIS A 16 -14.48 -35.51 -0.78
CA HIS A 16 -14.40 -36.86 -1.37
C HIS A 16 -12.95 -37.22 -1.72
N GLN A 17 -12.28 -37.84 -0.75
CA GLN A 17 -10.90 -38.28 -0.81
C GLN A 17 -10.77 -39.53 -1.70
N THR A 18 -10.48 -39.33 -2.99
CA THR A 18 -9.66 -40.32 -3.69
C THR A 18 -8.31 -40.38 -3.00
N GLU A 19 -7.77 -41.57 -2.76
CA GLU A 19 -6.46 -41.73 -2.13
C GLU A 19 -5.41 -40.88 -2.87
N LYS A 20 -4.73 -40.00 -2.15
CA LYS A 20 -3.69 -39.12 -2.69
C LYS A 20 -2.33 -39.60 -2.21
N LYS A 21 -1.40 -39.78 -3.14
CA LYS A 21 0.02 -39.97 -2.81
C LYS A 21 0.74 -38.62 -2.69
N VAL A 22 1.66 -38.52 -1.74
CA VAL A 22 2.51 -37.35 -1.57
C VAL A 22 3.60 -37.38 -2.63
N VAL A 23 3.82 -36.26 -3.31
CA VAL A 23 4.88 -36.06 -4.31
C VAL A 23 5.61 -34.77 -4.00
N PHE A 24 6.92 -34.83 -3.88
CA PHE A 24 7.78 -33.67 -3.72
C PHE A 24 8.16 -33.12 -5.10
N LYS A 25 7.96 -31.83 -5.31
CA LYS A 25 8.37 -31.13 -6.53
C LYS A 25 9.52 -30.18 -6.22
N GLY A 26 10.58 -30.23 -7.01
CA GLY A 26 11.64 -29.22 -6.94
C GLY A 26 11.10 -27.84 -7.31
N VAL A 27 11.35 -26.84 -6.48
CA VAL A 27 11.02 -25.44 -6.71
C VAL A 27 12.26 -24.61 -6.47
N PHE A 28 12.59 -23.74 -7.42
CA PHE A 28 13.71 -22.83 -7.28
C PHE A 28 13.39 -21.76 -6.24
N ASP A 29 14.27 -21.60 -5.26
CA ASP A 29 14.21 -20.51 -4.30
C ASP A 29 15.07 -19.35 -4.78
N SER A 30 14.52 -18.14 -4.81
CA SER A 30 15.29 -16.97 -5.19
C SER A 30 16.20 -16.56 -4.03
N PRO A 31 17.54 -16.60 -4.19
CA PRO A 31 18.47 -16.14 -3.16
C PRO A 31 18.48 -14.60 -3.03
N PHE A 32 17.90 -13.89 -4.00
CA PHE A 32 17.86 -12.42 -4.07
C PHE A 32 16.69 -11.82 -3.26
N ARG A 33 16.22 -12.52 -2.23
CA ARG A 33 15.17 -12.01 -1.34
C ARG A 33 15.78 -11.10 -0.30
N ILE A 34 15.33 -9.85 -0.26
CA ILE A 34 15.72 -8.92 0.78
C ILE A 34 14.84 -9.20 1.99
N HIS A 35 15.48 -9.54 3.11
CA HIS A 35 14.79 -9.78 4.36
C HIS A 35 14.58 -8.48 5.13
N TRP A 36 13.51 -8.47 5.93
CA TRP A 36 13.29 -7.41 6.91
C TRP A 36 14.43 -7.38 7.93
N PRO A 37 14.86 -6.21 8.39
CA PRO A 37 15.89 -6.10 9.42
C PRO A 37 15.37 -6.69 10.74
N SER A 38 16.21 -7.46 11.43
CA SER A 38 15.89 -7.98 12.75
C SER A 38 16.16 -6.91 13.81
N ILE A 39 15.09 -6.29 14.31
CA ILE A 39 15.17 -5.20 15.30
C ILE A 39 14.66 -5.72 16.64
N SER A 40 15.36 -5.44 17.74
CA SER A 40 14.95 -5.86 19.08
C SER A 40 13.65 -5.17 19.50
N VAL A 41 12.76 -5.90 20.17
CA VAL A 41 11.44 -5.37 20.58
C VAL A 41 11.59 -4.11 21.45
N ASN A 42 12.59 -4.08 22.32
CA ASN A 42 12.91 -2.90 23.14
C ASN A 42 13.17 -1.67 22.28
N LEU A 43 13.98 -1.80 21.22
CA LEU A 43 14.26 -0.69 20.31
C LEU A 43 13.01 -0.29 19.53
N GLN A 44 12.20 -1.25 19.09
CA GLN A 44 10.93 -0.95 18.41
C GLN A 44 9.98 -0.13 19.31
N ASN A 45 9.90 -0.47 20.59
CA ASN A 45 9.09 0.25 21.58
C ASN A 45 9.62 1.66 21.86
N LEU A 46 10.94 1.83 22.00
CA LEU A 46 11.57 3.14 22.20
C LEU A 46 11.34 4.06 21.00
N VAL A 47 11.53 3.54 19.78
CA VAL A 47 11.25 4.27 18.54
C VAL A 47 9.77 4.69 18.47
N LEU A 48 8.85 3.78 18.80
CA LEU A 48 7.42 4.09 18.82
C LEU A 48 7.12 5.23 19.82
N ALA A 49 7.61 5.13 21.06
CA ALA A 49 7.38 6.14 22.09
C ALA A 49 7.88 7.53 21.67
N GLN A 50 9.06 7.60 21.07
CA GLN A 50 9.62 8.86 20.59
C GLN A 50 8.83 9.44 19.41
N VAL A 51 8.40 8.59 18.47
CA VAL A 51 7.55 9.02 17.35
C VAL A 51 6.20 9.52 17.87
N LEU A 52 5.59 8.86 18.85
CA LEU A 52 4.36 9.35 19.48
C LEU A 52 4.57 10.72 20.13
N SER A 53 5.70 10.94 20.81
CA SER A 53 6.04 12.25 21.37
C SER A 53 6.19 13.35 20.30
N LEU A 54 6.72 13.01 19.12
CA LEU A 54 6.84 13.94 17.98
C LEU A 54 5.49 14.28 17.35
N LEU A 55 4.51 13.37 17.45
CA LEU A 55 3.19 13.50 16.85
C LEU A 55 2.14 14.08 17.80
N ASN A 56 2.52 14.44 19.02
CA ASN A 56 1.61 15.05 19.98
C ASN A 56 0.94 16.32 19.39
N GLY A 57 -0.39 16.41 19.53
CA GLY A 57 -1.19 17.52 19.01
C GLY A 57 -1.60 17.41 17.53
N VAL A 58 -1.08 16.44 16.78
CA VAL A 58 -1.45 16.23 15.37
C VAL A 58 -2.91 15.79 15.22
N SER A 59 -3.39 14.92 16.11
CA SER A 59 -4.76 14.41 16.12
C SER A 59 -5.78 15.53 16.33
N ASP A 60 -5.51 16.45 17.26
CA ASP A 60 -6.39 17.57 17.57
C ASP A 60 -6.49 18.55 16.39
N TYR A 61 -5.35 18.83 15.75
CA TYR A 61 -5.32 19.60 14.50
C TYR A 61 -6.15 18.93 13.39
N GLN A 62 -5.97 17.62 13.16
CA GLN A 62 -6.70 16.86 12.15
C GLN A 62 -8.21 16.84 12.43
N ARG A 63 -8.60 16.60 13.68
CA ARG A 63 -10.01 16.61 14.11
C ARG A 63 -10.65 17.97 13.90
N THR A 64 -9.99 19.04 14.33
CA THR A 64 -10.46 20.42 14.17
C THR A 64 -10.61 20.78 12.69
N ARG A 65 -9.60 20.45 11.87
CA ARG A 65 -9.64 20.66 10.42
C ARG A 65 -10.81 19.91 9.76
N LEU A 66 -11.02 18.64 10.11
CA LEU A 66 -12.13 17.85 9.57
C LEU A 66 -13.50 18.38 9.99
N GLN A 67 -13.64 18.88 11.22
CA GLN A 67 -14.87 19.50 11.70
C GLN A 67 -15.20 20.80 10.93
N LEU A 68 -14.20 21.66 10.72
CA LEU A 68 -14.34 22.89 9.93
C LEU A 68 -14.77 22.58 8.49
N LEU A 69 -14.15 21.59 7.85
CA LEU A 69 -14.51 21.18 6.48
C LEU A 69 -15.94 20.63 6.39
N LYS A 70 -16.38 19.84 7.38
CA LYS A 70 -17.75 19.32 7.44
C LYS A 70 -18.77 20.45 7.65
N LYS A 71 -18.48 21.43 8.50
CA LYS A 71 -19.32 22.61 8.72
C LYS A 71 -19.52 23.38 7.41
N ARG A 72 -18.44 23.65 6.67
CA ARG A 72 -18.51 24.33 5.36
C ARG A 72 -19.37 23.56 4.35
N LYS A 73 -19.21 22.24 4.26
CA LYS A 73 -20.01 21.41 3.35
C LYS A 73 -21.50 21.46 3.68
N ARG A 74 -21.86 21.49 4.97
CA ARG A 74 -23.25 21.64 5.43
C ARG A 74 -23.81 23.00 5.06
N GLU A 75 -23.09 24.08 5.36
CA GLU A 75 -23.50 25.45 5.02
C GLU A 75 -23.64 25.67 3.50
N GLN A 76 -22.74 25.11 2.70
CA GLN A 76 -22.85 25.12 1.24
C GLN A 76 -24.06 24.32 0.76
N SER A 77 -24.35 23.16 1.38
CA SER A 77 -25.52 22.36 1.01
C SER A 77 -26.85 22.99 1.42
N GLU A 78 -26.88 23.74 2.53
CA GLU A 78 -28.07 24.47 2.99
C GLU A 78 -28.35 25.68 2.10
N LYS A 79 -27.31 26.43 1.71
CA LYS A 79 -27.42 27.54 0.76
C LYS A 79 -27.81 27.08 -0.66
N ALA A 80 -27.44 25.86 -1.05
CA ALA A 80 -27.77 25.27 -2.35
C ALA A 80 -29.15 24.60 -2.43
N ARG A 81 -29.89 24.48 -1.32
CA ARG A 81 -31.28 23.98 -1.37
C ARG A 81 -32.20 25.10 -1.85
N PRO A 82 -32.84 24.98 -3.04
CA PRO A 82 -33.84 25.96 -3.44
C PRO A 82 -34.99 25.92 -2.43
N ARG A 83 -35.26 27.04 -1.77
CA ARG A 83 -36.47 27.22 -0.97
C ARG A 83 -37.65 26.96 -1.89
N LYS A 84 -38.29 25.79 -1.76
CA LYS A 84 -39.58 25.49 -2.41
C LYS A 84 -40.57 26.55 -1.93
N LYS A 85 -40.73 27.61 -2.70
CA LYS A 85 -41.84 28.55 -2.59
C LYS A 85 -43.10 27.72 -2.85
N LYS A 86 -43.93 27.62 -1.82
CA LYS A 86 -45.28 27.07 -1.86
C LYS A 86 -45.99 27.74 -3.04
N ARG A 87 -46.31 26.98 -4.09
CA ARG A 87 -47.09 27.45 -5.23
C ARG A 87 -48.33 26.60 -5.32
N GLU A 88 -49.46 27.26 -5.06
CA GLU A 88 -50.80 26.74 -5.28
C GLU A 88 -51.00 26.35 -6.75
N THR A 89 -51.90 25.40 -6.88
CA THR A 89 -52.42 24.70 -8.05
C THR A 89 -52.85 25.65 -9.17
N GLU A 90 -52.49 25.34 -10.42
CA GLU A 90 -53.42 25.32 -11.56
C GLU A 90 -52.77 24.75 -12.83
N THR A 91 -53.62 24.34 -13.76
CA THR A 91 -53.56 23.17 -14.64
C THR A 91 -53.22 23.45 -16.12
N LYS A 92 -52.59 22.44 -16.77
CA LYS A 92 -52.67 22.03 -18.21
C LYS A 92 -52.07 23.03 -19.25
N THR A 93 -51.46 22.67 -20.39
CA THR A 93 -51.57 21.55 -21.37
C THR A 93 -50.30 21.43 -22.25
N ASN A 94 -49.98 20.18 -22.64
CA ASN A 94 -49.49 19.63 -23.92
C ASN A 94 -48.35 20.25 -24.75
N GLY A 95 -47.41 19.39 -25.19
CA GLY A 95 -46.55 19.62 -26.36
C GLY A 95 -45.39 18.62 -26.48
N LEU A 96 -45.39 17.82 -27.54
CA LEU A 96 -44.57 16.64 -27.85
C LEU A 96 -43.18 16.99 -28.43
N GLU A 97 -42.15 16.18 -28.18
CA GLU A 97 -41.26 15.53 -29.18
C GLU A 97 -39.82 15.17 -28.72
N ASN A 98 -39.32 14.15 -29.42
CA ASN A 98 -38.16 13.29 -29.22
C ASN A 98 -36.79 13.98 -29.26
N SER A 99 -35.79 13.40 -28.58
CA SER A 99 -34.80 12.49 -29.19
C SER A 99 -33.45 12.50 -28.47
N SER A 100 -32.81 11.35 -28.50
CA SER A 100 -31.49 10.98 -27.98
C SER A 100 -30.34 11.86 -28.49
N THR A 101 -29.22 11.92 -27.73
CA THR A 101 -27.92 11.26 -28.01
C THR A 101 -26.74 12.06 -27.40
N THR A 102 -25.87 11.36 -26.66
CA THR A 102 -24.43 11.58 -26.39
C THR A 102 -23.83 13.00 -26.30
N THR A 103 -23.02 13.25 -25.26
CA THR A 103 -21.54 13.34 -25.37
C THR A 103 -20.90 13.60 -24.02
N ALA A 104 -19.82 12.87 -23.75
CA ALA A 104 -18.83 13.23 -22.75
C ALA A 104 -18.02 14.43 -23.28
N ALA A 105 -17.88 15.48 -22.48
CA ALA A 105 -16.82 16.46 -22.64
C ALA A 105 -16.43 17.01 -21.26
N ASN A 106 -15.24 16.58 -20.88
CA ASN A 106 -14.40 17.13 -19.84
C ASN A 106 -14.05 18.58 -20.22
N SER A 107 -14.52 19.54 -19.45
CA SER A 107 -14.09 20.93 -19.55
C SER A 107 -13.75 21.42 -18.16
N GLY A 108 -12.46 21.58 -17.89
CA GLY A 108 -11.97 22.30 -16.73
C GLY A 108 -12.57 23.69 -16.71
N SER A 109 -13.40 23.96 -15.71
CA SER A 109 -13.82 25.32 -15.41
C SER A 109 -12.89 25.86 -14.33
N SER A 110 -11.85 26.55 -14.77
CA SER A 110 -11.36 27.71 -14.04
C SER A 110 -12.55 28.65 -13.88
N PHE A 111 -13.14 28.67 -12.68
CA PHE A 111 -14.20 29.60 -12.35
C PHE A 111 -13.67 30.46 -11.20
N THR A 112 -13.06 31.57 -11.60
CA THR A 112 -12.87 32.76 -10.78
C THR A 112 -14.25 33.27 -10.39
N SER A 113 -14.69 32.91 -9.19
CA SER A 113 -15.75 33.64 -8.48
C SER A 113 -15.11 34.46 -7.39
N THR A 114 -14.93 35.73 -7.72
CA THR A 114 -14.83 36.83 -6.77
C THR A 114 -16.05 36.83 -5.85
N ASP A 115 -15.80 37.18 -4.60
CA ASP A 115 -16.70 37.58 -3.51
C ASP A 115 -17.13 36.60 -2.42
N MET A 116 -16.94 37.13 -1.19
CA MET A 116 -17.22 36.62 0.16
C MET A 116 -16.09 35.79 0.80
N GLN A 117 -14.92 36.42 0.96
CA GLN A 117 -13.96 36.08 2.01
C GLN A 117 -14.61 36.26 3.38
N THR A 118 -14.92 35.14 4.03
CA THR A 118 -14.94 35.11 5.49
C THR A 118 -13.53 34.70 5.90
N ASP A 119 -12.82 35.61 6.56
CA ASP A 119 -11.52 35.34 7.17
C ASP A 119 -11.71 34.26 8.25
N ILE A 120 -11.38 33.03 7.88
CA ILE A 120 -11.37 31.90 8.81
C ILE A 120 -9.91 31.54 9.02
N THR A 121 -9.37 31.94 10.17
CA THR A 121 -8.05 31.53 10.63
C THR A 121 -8.08 30.02 10.87
N PHE A 122 -7.52 29.24 9.94
CA PHE A 122 -7.22 27.85 10.22
C PHE A 122 -6.14 27.81 11.30
N PRO A 123 -6.21 26.88 12.28
CA PRO A 123 -5.08 26.68 13.18
C PRO A 123 -3.84 26.36 12.33
N ASP A 124 -2.70 26.94 12.68
CA ASP A 124 -1.48 26.71 11.92
C ASP A 124 -1.12 25.21 11.96
N PRO A 125 -0.76 24.61 10.81
CA PRO A 125 -0.41 23.20 10.77
C PRO A 125 0.82 22.94 11.64
N PRO A 126 0.82 21.89 12.48
CA PRO A 126 2.02 21.45 13.17
C PRO A 126 3.17 21.25 12.18
N ALA A 127 4.32 21.89 12.44
CA ALA A 127 5.46 21.87 11.53
C ALA A 127 5.89 20.45 11.11
N ILE A 128 5.76 19.48 12.02
CA ILE A 128 6.08 18.07 11.77
C ILE A 128 5.27 17.46 10.61
N LEU A 129 4.03 17.90 10.36
CA LEU A 129 3.17 17.34 9.33
C LEU A 129 3.71 17.53 7.90
N ALA A 130 4.44 18.62 7.66
CA ALA A 130 5.05 18.88 6.35
C ALA A 130 6.16 17.85 6.02
N HIS A 131 6.78 17.29 7.05
CA HIS A 131 7.92 16.38 6.93
C HIS A 131 7.54 14.89 7.02
N LEU A 132 6.24 14.59 7.05
CA LEU A 132 5.71 13.24 7.19
C LEU A 132 4.94 12.81 5.95
N THR A 133 5.11 11.55 5.57
CA THR A 133 4.28 10.90 4.55
C THR A 133 3.74 9.60 5.11
N THR A 134 2.43 9.40 5.05
CA THR A 134 1.79 8.18 5.58
C THR A 134 1.01 7.44 4.50
N GLY A 135 0.90 6.13 4.70
CA GLY A 135 0.18 5.23 3.80
C GLY A 135 1.11 4.48 2.85
N ILE A 136 0.77 3.21 2.60
CA ILE A 136 1.56 2.30 1.76
C ILE A 136 1.82 2.93 0.40
N ASN A 137 0.76 3.33 -0.32
CA ASN A 137 0.88 3.84 -1.68
C ASN A 137 1.65 5.16 -1.79
N GLN A 138 1.57 6.05 -0.79
CA GLN A 138 2.31 7.31 -0.87
C GLN A 138 3.78 7.14 -0.53
N VAL A 139 4.09 6.32 0.47
CA VAL A 139 5.48 6.02 0.80
C VAL A 139 6.14 5.26 -0.34
N THR A 140 5.44 4.32 -1.00
CA THR A 140 6.00 3.57 -2.13
C THR A 140 6.25 4.45 -3.34
N LYS A 141 5.30 5.29 -3.74
CA LYS A 141 5.49 6.27 -4.82
C LYS A 141 6.70 7.16 -4.55
N ARG A 142 6.85 7.63 -3.32
CA ARG A 142 7.96 8.51 -2.95
C ARG A 142 9.30 7.77 -2.98
N LEU A 143 9.37 6.54 -2.47
CA LEU A 143 10.57 5.70 -2.58
C LEU A 143 10.91 5.39 -4.05
N GLU A 144 9.92 5.09 -4.89
CA GLU A 144 10.14 4.87 -6.33
C GLU A 144 10.73 6.09 -7.02
N VAL A 145 10.20 7.29 -6.74
CA VAL A 145 10.75 8.55 -7.26
C VAL A 145 12.21 8.70 -6.83
N LEU A 146 12.53 8.52 -5.54
CA LEU A 146 13.90 8.61 -5.04
C LEU A 146 14.86 7.62 -5.72
N VAL A 147 14.42 6.37 -5.94
CA VAL A 147 15.21 5.36 -6.64
C VAL A 147 15.42 5.74 -8.11
N ARG A 148 14.38 6.24 -8.79
CA ARG A 148 14.48 6.67 -10.21
C ARG A 148 15.41 7.87 -10.37
N THR A 149 15.29 8.90 -9.53
CA THR A 149 16.16 10.09 -9.56
C THR A 149 17.63 9.72 -9.40
N ARG A 150 17.95 8.82 -8.45
CA ARG A 150 19.33 8.38 -8.22
C ARG A 150 19.91 7.53 -9.35
N ARG A 151 19.08 6.80 -10.09
CA ARG A 151 19.51 5.92 -11.20
C ARG A 151 19.54 6.62 -12.55
N GLY A 152 19.46 7.96 -12.58
CA GLY A 152 19.49 8.74 -13.81
C GLY A 152 18.22 8.61 -14.67
N GLY A 153 17.09 8.26 -14.06
CA GLY A 153 15.80 8.35 -14.74
C GLY A 153 15.48 9.80 -15.08
N ILE A 154 14.85 10.04 -16.24
CA ILE A 154 14.34 11.37 -16.62
C ILE A 154 13.27 11.75 -15.59
N VAL A 155 13.56 12.74 -14.76
CA VAL A 155 12.61 13.35 -13.82
C VAL A 155 12.37 14.78 -14.30
N ASP A 156 11.11 15.21 -14.29
CA ASP A 156 10.73 16.61 -14.52
C ASP A 156 11.56 17.52 -13.59
N GLN A 157 12.18 18.56 -14.15
CA GLN A 157 13.21 19.37 -13.48
C GLN A 157 12.70 20.23 -12.31
N ASP A 158 11.40 20.32 -12.06
CA ASP A 158 10.83 21.35 -11.19
C ASP A 158 10.61 20.93 -9.73
N THR A 159 10.91 19.69 -9.34
CA THR A 159 10.84 19.28 -7.93
C THR A 159 11.99 18.35 -7.55
N HIS A 160 13.01 18.88 -6.88
CA HIS A 160 13.93 18.03 -6.13
C HIS A 160 13.16 17.39 -4.97
N PRO A 161 12.94 16.06 -4.97
CA PRO A 161 12.15 15.43 -3.93
C PRO A 161 12.94 15.50 -2.62
N ILE A 162 12.31 16.08 -1.58
CA ILE A 162 12.86 16.07 -0.22
C ILE A 162 13.19 14.62 0.16
N GLY A 163 14.43 14.38 0.58
CA GLY A 163 14.92 13.06 0.93
C GLY A 163 14.14 12.42 2.09
N ILE A 164 13.85 11.13 1.98
CA ILE A 164 13.38 10.32 3.10
C ILE A 164 14.61 9.88 3.89
N ARG A 165 14.53 9.92 5.23
CA ARG A 165 15.59 9.42 6.11
C ARG A 165 15.18 8.14 6.84
N ILE A 166 13.94 8.07 7.31
CA ILE A 166 13.44 6.92 8.08
C ILE A 166 12.11 6.46 7.47
N VAL A 167 11.95 5.14 7.32
CA VAL A 167 10.69 4.49 6.97
C VAL A 167 10.30 3.57 8.12
N LEU A 168 9.16 3.85 8.73
CA LEU A 168 8.54 3.08 9.80
C LEU A 168 7.42 2.21 9.22
N VAL A 169 7.37 0.93 9.60
CA VAL A 169 6.37 -0.02 9.11
C VAL A 169 5.77 -0.84 10.25
N CYS A 170 4.44 -0.84 10.38
CA CYS A 170 3.68 -1.63 11.34
C CYS A 170 3.52 -3.08 10.86
N ARG A 171 4.64 -3.78 10.64
CA ARG A 171 4.66 -5.10 9.96
C ARG A 171 3.80 -6.15 10.67
N ALA A 172 3.73 -6.12 12.00
CA ALA A 172 2.96 -7.07 12.80
C ALA A 172 1.43 -6.88 12.66
N ASP A 173 0.98 -5.68 12.28
CA ASP A 173 -0.44 -5.31 12.24
C ASP A 173 -1.04 -5.43 10.82
N VAL A 174 -0.19 -5.55 9.80
CA VAL A 174 -0.63 -5.66 8.40
C VAL A 174 -0.95 -7.11 8.02
N ASN A 175 -2.23 -7.38 7.75
CA ASN A 175 -2.71 -8.67 7.25
C ASN A 175 -3.44 -8.49 5.91
N PRO A 176 -3.00 -9.13 4.81
CA PRO A 176 -1.84 -10.02 4.70
C PRO A 176 -0.49 -9.28 4.60
N PRO A 177 0.62 -9.86 5.10
CA PRO A 177 1.94 -9.20 5.12
C PRO A 177 2.50 -8.91 3.72
N MET A 178 2.01 -9.60 2.68
CA MET A 178 2.39 -9.37 1.29
C MET A 178 2.14 -7.93 0.81
N LEU A 179 1.24 -7.20 1.47
CA LEU A 179 0.95 -5.80 1.14
C LEU A 179 2.14 -4.86 1.40
N ILE A 180 3.13 -5.26 2.17
CA ILE A 180 4.31 -4.44 2.52
C ILE A 180 5.64 -5.10 2.17
N ASP A 181 5.64 -6.34 1.67
CA ASP A 181 6.87 -7.11 1.38
C ASP A 181 7.78 -6.46 0.33
N HIS A 182 7.27 -5.52 -0.47
CA HIS A 182 8.03 -4.76 -1.45
C HIS A 182 8.82 -3.58 -0.84
N VAL A 183 8.47 -3.11 0.38
CA VAL A 183 9.11 -1.95 1.01
C VAL A 183 10.62 -2.17 1.25
N PRO A 184 11.08 -3.30 1.82
CA PRO A 184 12.51 -3.57 1.97
C PRO A 184 13.28 -3.55 0.64
N HIS A 185 12.63 -4.00 -0.44
CA HIS A 185 13.22 -4.02 -1.77
C HIS A 185 13.45 -2.61 -2.32
N LEU A 186 12.48 -1.71 -2.14
CA LEU A 186 12.61 -0.31 -2.54
C LEU A 186 13.68 0.43 -1.73
N VAL A 187 13.71 0.22 -0.41
CA VAL A 187 14.73 0.81 0.47
C VAL A 187 16.13 0.32 0.11
N ALA A 188 16.31 -0.99 -0.07
CA ALA A 188 17.59 -1.55 -0.47
C ALA A 188 18.02 -1.06 -1.87
N ALA A 189 17.10 -0.94 -2.82
CA ALA A 189 17.39 -0.43 -4.16
C ALA A 189 17.91 1.02 -4.13
N TYR A 190 17.40 1.85 -3.22
CA TYR A 190 17.91 3.20 -2.96
C TYR A 190 19.29 3.15 -2.30
N ASN A 191 19.42 2.42 -1.19
CA ASN A 191 20.66 2.36 -0.42
C ASN A 191 21.82 1.72 -1.21
N SER A 192 21.56 0.82 -2.15
CA SER A 192 22.57 0.25 -3.05
C SER A 192 23.22 1.26 -3.99
N THR A 193 22.64 2.46 -4.16
CA THR A 193 23.26 3.58 -4.89
C THR A 193 24.27 4.36 -4.03
N LYS A 194 24.57 3.87 -2.81
CA LYS A 194 25.49 4.50 -1.84
C LYS A 194 25.22 5.99 -1.63
N PRO A 195 23.97 6.37 -1.28
CA PRO A 195 23.67 7.75 -0.95
C PRO A 195 24.49 8.20 0.28
N PRO A 196 24.87 9.49 0.39
CA PRO A 196 25.48 10.03 1.63
C PRO A 196 24.57 9.81 2.83
N ASP A 197 23.25 9.90 2.58
CA ASP A 197 22.22 9.65 3.56
C ASP A 197 21.38 8.40 3.22
N PRO A 198 21.69 7.23 3.81
CA PRO A 198 20.89 6.03 3.61
C PRO A 198 19.52 6.14 4.30
N ILE A 199 18.55 5.43 3.74
CA ILE A 199 17.21 5.26 4.32
C ILE A 199 17.25 4.11 5.32
N LEU A 200 16.81 4.39 6.55
CA LEU A 200 16.68 3.40 7.61
C LEU A 200 15.26 2.82 7.62
N LEU A 201 15.14 1.49 7.54
CA LEU A 201 13.86 0.79 7.63
C LEU A 201 13.68 0.22 9.03
N VAL A 202 12.60 0.63 9.71
CA VAL A 202 12.28 0.15 11.06
C VAL A 202 10.92 -0.51 11.09
N SER A 203 10.86 -1.77 11.52
CA SER A 203 9.61 -2.44 11.87
C SER A 203 9.16 -2.01 13.27
N LEU A 204 7.93 -1.57 13.40
CA LEU A 204 7.29 -1.20 14.66
C LEU A 204 6.67 -2.43 15.36
N PRO A 205 6.45 -2.35 16.69
CA PRO A 205 5.89 -3.46 17.45
C PRO A 205 4.41 -3.68 17.10
N GLN A 206 3.85 -4.80 17.57
CA GLN A 206 2.42 -5.08 17.42
C GLN A 206 1.56 -4.04 18.16
N GLY A 207 0.46 -3.62 17.55
CA GLY A 207 -0.42 -2.58 18.07
C GLY A 207 0.00 -1.15 17.71
N ALA A 208 1.17 -0.97 17.08
CA ALA A 208 1.68 0.33 16.69
C ALA A 208 0.78 1.03 15.64
N GLU A 209 0.14 0.27 14.75
CA GLU A 209 -0.78 0.85 13.75
C GLU A 209 -1.93 1.60 14.44
N LEU A 210 -2.50 1.00 15.49
CA LEU A 210 -3.62 1.59 16.23
C LEU A 210 -3.17 2.85 16.97
N THR A 211 -2.08 2.78 17.73
CA THR A 211 -1.56 3.94 18.49
C THR A 211 -1.19 5.10 17.56
N LEU A 212 -0.57 4.81 16.41
CA LEU A 212 -0.23 5.84 15.42
C LEU A 212 -1.47 6.41 14.76
N SER A 213 -2.49 5.59 14.49
CA SER A 213 -3.75 6.06 13.90
C SER A 213 -4.49 7.04 14.80
N GLU A 214 -4.49 6.78 16.11
CA GLU A 214 -5.11 7.64 17.11
C GLU A 214 -4.42 9.00 17.21
N VAL A 215 -3.08 8.99 17.32
CA VAL A 215 -2.28 10.22 17.43
C VAL A 215 -2.23 11.01 16.12
N MET A 216 -2.27 10.35 14.96
CA MET A 216 -2.35 11.03 13.66
C MET A 216 -3.77 11.51 13.31
N GLY A 217 -4.81 11.04 14.01
CA GLY A 217 -6.20 11.36 13.72
C GLY A 217 -6.73 10.80 12.39
N ILE A 218 -6.11 9.73 11.86
CA ILE A 218 -6.49 9.08 10.60
C ILE A 218 -6.86 7.63 10.83
N ARG A 219 -7.61 7.03 9.88
CA ARG A 219 -8.21 5.70 10.10
C ARG A 219 -7.19 4.59 10.33
N ARG A 220 -6.05 4.61 9.62
CA ARG A 220 -5.06 3.54 9.60
C ARG A 220 -3.69 4.09 9.20
N VAL A 221 -2.64 3.67 9.90
CA VAL A 221 -1.24 4.05 9.62
C VAL A 221 -0.35 2.81 9.59
N ALA A 222 -0.30 2.15 8.42
CA ALA A 222 0.51 0.96 8.22
C ALA A 222 1.99 1.27 7.94
N VAL A 223 2.24 2.36 7.22
CA VAL A 223 3.59 2.80 6.81
C VAL A 223 3.68 4.31 6.96
N MET A 224 4.79 4.79 7.51
CA MET A 224 5.11 6.20 7.69
C MET A 224 6.55 6.45 7.25
N ALA A 225 6.79 7.50 6.50
CA ALA A 225 8.12 7.98 6.12
C ALA A 225 8.36 9.36 6.73
N ILE A 226 9.57 9.56 7.25
CA ILE A 226 10.05 10.80 7.84
C ILE A 226 11.17 11.34 6.96
N ASN A 227 11.07 12.62 6.63
CA ASN A 227 12.03 13.30 5.78
C ASN A 227 13.32 13.63 6.54
N SER A 228 14.41 13.88 5.80
CA SER A 228 15.70 14.30 6.38
C SER A 228 15.64 15.66 7.07
N ASP A 229 14.75 16.55 6.67
CA ASP A 229 14.58 17.92 7.16
C ASP A 229 13.59 18.03 8.34
N ALA A 230 13.10 16.90 8.85
CA ALA A 230 12.13 16.90 9.94
C ALA A 230 12.72 17.48 11.24
N PRO A 231 11.98 18.37 11.95
CA PRO A 231 12.42 18.88 13.24
C PRO A 231 12.52 17.74 14.27
N ALA A 232 13.50 17.84 15.17
CA ALA A 232 13.77 16.87 16.25
C ALA A 232 14.12 15.43 15.80
N LEU A 233 14.44 15.22 14.52
CA LEU A 233 14.86 13.94 13.96
C LEU A 233 16.18 13.40 14.55
N SER A 234 17.08 14.28 15.00
CA SER A 234 18.39 13.92 15.57
C SER A 234 18.26 12.93 16.74
N SER A 235 17.30 13.20 17.63
CA SER A 235 17.01 12.34 18.77
C SER A 235 16.58 10.94 18.32
N LEU A 236 15.77 10.83 17.27
CA LEU A 236 15.31 9.56 16.72
C LEU A 236 16.42 8.83 15.96
N LEU A 237 17.25 9.56 15.22
CA LEU A 237 18.40 8.99 14.53
C LEU A 237 19.40 8.36 15.48
N SER A 238 19.63 8.96 16.65
CA SER A 238 20.53 8.40 17.67
C SER A 238 20.08 6.99 18.12
N LEU A 239 18.77 6.76 18.26
CA LEU A 239 18.23 5.45 18.62
C LEU A 239 18.34 4.45 17.46
N VAL A 240 18.09 4.90 16.23
CA VAL A 240 18.02 4.02 15.05
C VAL A 240 19.40 3.78 14.43
N THR A 241 20.47 4.41 14.94
CA THR A 241 21.84 4.23 14.44
C THR A 241 22.32 2.77 14.51
N SER A 242 21.80 1.99 15.45
CA SER A 242 22.13 0.55 15.56
C SER A 242 21.40 -0.35 14.55
N VAL A 243 20.45 0.18 13.78
CA VAL A 243 19.66 -0.61 12.82
C VAL A 243 20.50 -0.86 11.56
N PRO A 244 20.58 -2.11 11.06
CA PRO A 244 21.36 -2.42 9.87
C PRO A 244 20.79 -1.71 8.63
N ILE A 245 21.69 -1.10 7.85
CA ILE A 245 21.34 -0.48 6.58
C ILE A 245 21.06 -1.58 5.57
N LEU A 246 19.81 -1.64 5.08
CA LEU A 246 19.43 -2.59 4.05
C LEU A 246 20.09 -2.19 2.73
N THR A 247 20.93 -3.06 2.19
CA THR A 247 21.53 -2.92 0.86
C THR A 247 21.42 -4.23 0.12
N ALA A 248 21.44 -4.16 -1.21
CA ALA A 248 21.49 -5.32 -2.09
C ALA A 248 22.69 -5.19 -3.03
N SER A 249 23.70 -6.04 -2.85
CA SER A 249 24.94 -6.01 -3.63
C SER A 249 24.70 -6.16 -5.12
N TRP A 250 23.72 -6.97 -5.53
CA TRP A 250 23.33 -7.18 -6.93
C TRP A 250 22.56 -6.01 -7.56
N LEU A 251 22.18 -5.00 -6.79
CA LEU A 251 21.52 -3.77 -7.26
C LEU A 251 22.48 -2.57 -7.34
N ALA A 252 23.73 -2.72 -6.92
CA ALA A 252 24.72 -1.64 -6.94
C ALA A 252 25.05 -1.27 -8.40
N THR A 253 24.82 -0.01 -8.75
CA THR A 253 25.01 0.53 -10.11
C THR A 253 26.46 0.92 -10.38
N GLU A 254 27.21 1.26 -9.33
CA GLU A 254 28.57 1.79 -9.43
C GLU A 254 29.62 0.71 -9.16
N VAL A 255 29.82 -0.15 -10.14
CA VAL A 255 31.09 -0.85 -10.26
C VAL A 255 31.49 -0.73 -11.72
N ALA A 256 32.63 -0.08 -11.97
CA ALA A 256 33.25 -0.09 -13.30
C ALA A 256 33.27 -1.55 -13.79
N VAL A 257 32.89 -1.80 -15.04
CA VAL A 257 32.67 -3.15 -15.62
C VAL A 257 33.81 -4.15 -15.31
N ALA A 258 35.03 -3.66 -15.06
CA ALA A 258 36.20 -4.44 -14.63
C ALA A 258 36.12 -5.01 -13.19
N GLU A 259 35.48 -4.33 -12.24
CA GLU A 259 35.34 -4.75 -10.84
C GLU A 259 34.07 -5.59 -10.60
N LEU A 260 33.05 -5.50 -11.47
CA LEU A 260 31.78 -6.23 -11.33
C LEU A 260 32.00 -7.76 -11.47
N LYS A 261 32.99 -8.16 -12.30
CA LYS A 261 33.44 -9.56 -12.47
C LYS A 261 34.20 -10.10 -11.25
N ARG A 262 34.73 -9.25 -10.37
CA ARG A 262 35.45 -9.66 -9.15
C ARG A 262 34.60 -9.56 -7.87
N SER A 263 33.52 -8.78 -7.88
CA SER A 263 32.81 -8.36 -6.67
C SER A 263 31.40 -8.92 -6.48
N THR A 264 30.78 -9.53 -7.49
CA THR A 264 29.49 -10.20 -7.31
C THR A 264 29.72 -11.67 -6.94
N PRO A 265 29.62 -12.06 -5.65
CA PRO A 265 29.80 -13.45 -5.28
C PRO A 265 28.74 -14.28 -5.99
N ILE A 266 29.17 -15.35 -6.66
CA ILE A 266 28.26 -16.33 -7.24
C ILE A 266 27.51 -16.98 -6.07
N ILE A 267 26.22 -16.67 -5.95
CA ILE A 267 25.39 -17.24 -4.90
C ILE A 267 24.95 -18.64 -5.34
N PRO A 268 25.15 -19.69 -4.53
CA PRO A 268 24.71 -21.03 -4.89
C PRO A 268 23.19 -21.08 -5.08
N THR A 269 22.75 -21.86 -6.07
CA THR A 269 21.33 -22.07 -6.34
C THR A 269 20.69 -22.89 -5.23
N HIS A 270 19.56 -22.43 -4.70
CA HIS A 270 18.84 -23.15 -3.66
C HIS A 270 17.56 -23.78 -4.24
N ILE A 271 17.52 -25.12 -4.28
CA ILE A 271 16.36 -25.87 -4.75
C ILE A 271 15.60 -26.40 -3.53
N LYS A 272 14.40 -25.86 -3.30
CA LYS A 272 13.48 -26.34 -2.26
C LYS A 272 12.59 -27.46 -2.79
N GLN A 273 12.06 -28.29 -1.90
CA GLN A 273 11.06 -29.29 -2.24
C GLN A 273 9.67 -28.86 -1.74
N LEU A 274 8.73 -28.68 -2.66
CA LEU A 274 7.34 -28.42 -2.35
C LEU A 274 6.58 -29.74 -2.23
N ARG A 275 6.01 -29.99 -1.05
CA ARG A 275 5.10 -31.12 -0.84
C ARG A 275 3.80 -30.87 -1.60
N THR A 276 3.50 -31.72 -2.56
CA THR A 276 2.23 -31.71 -3.31
C THR A 276 1.53 -33.06 -3.18
N THR A 277 0.23 -33.08 -3.43
CA THR A 277 -0.55 -34.32 -3.45
C THR A 277 -0.96 -34.63 -4.88
N THR A 278 -0.75 -35.87 -5.32
CA THR A 278 -1.27 -36.37 -6.61
C THR A 278 -2.23 -37.52 -6.35
N PRO A 279 -3.30 -37.69 -7.15
CA PRO A 279 -4.17 -38.85 -6.99
C PRO A 279 -3.36 -40.12 -7.25
N LYS A 280 -3.60 -41.16 -6.43
CA LYS A 280 -2.95 -42.47 -6.54
C LYS A 280 -3.24 -43.08 -7.92
N ASP A 281 -4.50 -43.03 -8.35
CA ASP A 281 -4.95 -43.45 -9.66
C ASP A 281 -5.28 -42.27 -10.59
N MET A 282 -4.32 -41.93 -11.44
CA MET A 282 -4.46 -40.84 -12.41
C MET A 282 -5.56 -41.08 -13.45
N LYS A 283 -5.83 -42.33 -13.84
CA LYS A 283 -6.87 -42.68 -14.83
C LYS A 283 -8.27 -42.44 -14.27
N VAL A 284 -8.57 -42.97 -13.08
CA VAL A 284 -9.86 -42.80 -12.41
C VAL A 284 -10.12 -41.32 -12.09
N ALA A 285 -9.11 -40.62 -11.57
CA ALA A 285 -9.22 -39.19 -11.27
C ALA A 285 -9.45 -38.34 -12.53
N LYS A 286 -8.84 -38.69 -13.67
CA LYS A 286 -9.10 -38.02 -14.96
C LYS A 286 -10.55 -38.28 -15.43
N GLY A 287 -11.05 -39.50 -15.32
CA GLY A 287 -12.44 -39.86 -15.64
C GLY A 287 -13.47 -39.11 -14.78
N GLN A 288 -13.25 -39.03 -13.47
CA GLN A 288 -14.10 -38.25 -12.55
C GLN A 288 -14.08 -36.75 -12.83
N ARG A 289 -12.93 -36.20 -13.22
CA ARG A 289 -12.84 -34.78 -13.63
C ARG A 289 -13.57 -34.53 -14.95
N ALA A 290 -13.49 -35.45 -15.90
CA ALA A 290 -14.18 -35.34 -17.18
C ALA A 290 -15.70 -35.40 -17.01
N SER A 291 -16.22 -36.39 -16.27
CA SER A 291 -17.65 -36.50 -15.93
C SER A 291 -18.14 -35.30 -15.12
N GLY A 292 -17.38 -34.84 -14.13
CA GLY A 292 -17.72 -33.64 -13.36
C GLY A 292 -17.78 -32.37 -14.21
N ARG A 293 -16.94 -32.23 -15.23
CA ARG A 293 -17.00 -31.13 -16.21
C ARG A 293 -18.23 -31.24 -17.11
N ALA A 294 -18.58 -32.45 -17.56
CA ALA A 294 -19.76 -32.68 -18.37
C ALA A 294 -21.05 -32.32 -17.62
N ALA A 295 -21.23 -32.84 -16.40
CA ALA A 295 -22.39 -32.55 -15.55
C ALA A 295 -22.49 -31.06 -15.19
N ALA A 296 -21.37 -30.37 -14.97
CA ALA A 296 -21.38 -28.92 -14.73
C ALA A 296 -21.80 -28.12 -15.97
N LYS A 297 -21.43 -28.59 -17.18
CA LYS A 297 -21.84 -27.98 -18.45
C LYS A 297 -23.34 -28.16 -18.70
N GLU A 298 -23.88 -29.33 -18.37
CA GLU A 298 -25.33 -29.60 -18.43
C GLU A 298 -26.12 -28.73 -17.46
N LYS A 299 -25.71 -28.65 -16.19
CA LYS A 299 -26.33 -27.76 -15.20
C LYS A 299 -26.31 -26.28 -15.62
N LYS A 300 -25.25 -25.85 -16.33
CA LYS A 300 -25.18 -24.48 -16.86
C LYS A 300 -26.16 -24.29 -18.03
N LYS A 301 -26.33 -25.29 -18.90
CA LYS A 301 -27.32 -25.27 -19.99
C LYS A 301 -28.76 -25.27 -19.47
N GLU A 302 -29.05 -26.03 -18.42
CA GLU A 302 -30.37 -26.05 -17.78
C GLU A 302 -30.71 -24.70 -17.16
N LYS A 303 -29.77 -24.07 -16.46
CA LYS A 303 -29.95 -22.71 -15.91
C LYS A 303 -30.08 -21.62 -16.96
N SER A 304 -29.59 -21.84 -18.18
CA SER A 304 -29.71 -20.88 -19.28
C SER A 304 -30.95 -21.08 -20.15
N LYS A 305 -31.77 -22.12 -19.91
CA LYS A 305 -33.06 -22.25 -20.61
C LYS A 305 -34.01 -21.18 -20.07
N PRO A 306 -34.60 -20.33 -20.93
CA PRO A 306 -35.57 -19.34 -20.48
C PRO A 306 -36.77 -20.07 -19.90
N VAL A 307 -37.18 -19.69 -18.69
CA VAL A 307 -38.44 -20.15 -18.09
C VAL A 307 -39.55 -19.57 -18.96
N ILE A 308 -40.15 -20.41 -19.79
CA ILE A 308 -41.37 -20.05 -20.54
C ILE A 308 -42.46 -19.92 -19.47
N LYS A 309 -42.88 -18.68 -19.22
CA LYS A 309 -44.03 -18.34 -18.39
C LYS A 309 -45.29 -18.36 -19.24
#